data_AF-Q5FI18-F1
#
_entry.id   AF-Q5FI18-F1
#
_cell.length_a   1.000
_cell.length_b   1.000
_cell.length_c   1.000
_cell.angle_alpha   90.00
_cell.angle_beta   90.00
_cell.angle_gamma   90.00
#
_symmetry.space_group_name_H-M   'P 1'
#
loop_
_entity.id
_entity.type
_entity.pdbx_description
1 polymer ?
#
loop_
_entity_poly.entity_id
_entity_poly.type
_entity_poly.pdbx_seq_one_letter_code
_entity_poly.pdbx_strand_id
1 'polypeptide(L)'
;MFLVFLGTTFFVHEEFTPISREKMKPMNEIMKSLPSVKLIIVMFITTMLVQSSTMSIDPIVSLYVKSMMTDGKNVALVAGVVAATPGLGTLIAASKIGHKMDEVGPLRVLRIGLIVGFILFIPMALTNNPWVLAGLRFLLGIASAGMLPAAQTVLTLNTPSESFGRIFSYNQSFQAIGAVVGSLMGSMISGLSNYATVFWVTGFTLLLNFILVLIFAWGISYRK
;
A
#
# COMPACT_ATOMS: atom_id res chain seq x y z
N MET A 1 3.66 17.16 12.84
CA MET A 1 4.89 17.20 12.03
C MET A 1 5.84 18.31 12.49
N PHE A 2 5.45 19.59 12.52
CA PHE A 2 6.34 20.68 12.96
C PHE A 2 6.88 20.53 14.40
N LEU A 3 6.03 20.17 15.36
CA LEU A 3 6.46 19.93 16.75
C LEU A 3 7.38 18.72 16.89
N VAL A 4 7.15 17.67 16.08
CA VAL A 4 8.03 16.49 16.03
C VAL A 4 9.40 16.89 15.50
N PHE A 5 9.45 17.68 14.41
CA PHE A 5 10.70 18.19 13.84
C PHE A 5 11.53 18.99 14.86
N LEU A 6 10.91 19.92 15.59
CA LEU A 6 11.59 20.68 16.63
C LEU A 6 12.08 19.75 17.75
N GLY A 7 11.24 18.79 18.16
CA GLY A 7 11.60 17.77 19.14
C GLY A 7 12.84 16.98 18.73
N THR A 8 12.88 16.44 17.51
CA THR A 8 14.02 15.67 17.02
C THR A 8 15.28 16.54 16.92
N THR A 9 15.15 17.77 16.42
CA THR A 9 16.30 18.68 16.21
C THR A 9 16.98 19.07 17.52
N PHE A 10 16.22 19.33 18.57
CA PHE A 10 16.77 19.84 19.83
C PHE A 10 17.02 18.75 20.88
N PHE A 11 16.29 17.63 20.84
CA PHE A 11 16.37 16.61 21.89
C PHE A 11 17.06 15.31 21.45
N VAL A 12 17.15 15.00 20.16
CA VAL A 12 17.78 13.76 19.68
C VAL A 12 19.22 14.04 19.27
N HIS A 13 20.17 13.54 20.07
CA HIS A 13 21.59 13.56 19.74
C HIS A 13 21.98 12.17 19.22
N GLU A 14 22.30 12.07 17.92
CA GLU A 14 22.78 10.83 17.30
C GLU A 14 24.31 10.77 17.30
N GLU A 15 24.88 9.72 17.92
CA GLU A 15 26.28 9.37 17.70
C GLU A 15 26.43 8.58 16.39
N PHE A 16 26.39 9.29 15.26
CA PHE A 16 26.62 8.68 13.95
C PHE A 16 28.12 8.61 13.64
N THR A 17 28.64 7.39 13.46
CA THR A 17 29.99 7.16 12.93
C THR A 17 29.90 6.84 11.43
N PRO A 18 30.34 7.74 10.53
CA PRO A 18 30.25 7.51 9.10
C PRO A 18 31.12 6.33 8.67
N ILE A 19 30.53 5.35 7.99
CA ILE A 19 31.28 4.25 7.36
C ILE A 19 31.85 4.78 6.04
N SER A 20 33.18 4.76 5.87
CA SER A 20 33.84 5.13 4.60
C SER A 20 33.27 4.30 3.43
N ARG A 21 33.11 4.94 2.25
CA ARG A 21 32.64 4.27 1.01
C ARG A 21 33.42 3.00 0.68
N GLU A 22 34.71 2.95 1.02
CA GLU A 22 35.60 1.81 0.77
C GLU A 22 35.26 0.58 1.62
N LYS A 23 34.61 0.77 2.78
CA LYS A 23 34.20 -0.30 3.70
C LYS A 23 32.76 -0.76 3.46
N MET A 24 32.06 -0.15 2.50
CA MET A 24 30.69 -0.50 2.17
C MET A 24 30.65 -1.73 1.27
N LYS A 25 30.03 -2.82 1.75
CA LYS A 25 29.82 -4.04 0.95
C LYS A 25 29.04 -3.72 -0.34
N PRO A 26 29.41 -4.26 -1.51
CA PRO A 26 28.67 -4.10 -2.75
C PRO A 26 27.28 -4.73 -2.67
N MET A 27 26.31 -4.22 -3.44
CA MET A 27 24.90 -4.65 -3.36
C MET A 27 24.71 -6.15 -3.59
N ASN A 28 25.49 -6.73 -4.50
CA ASN A 28 25.41 -8.16 -4.81
C ASN A 28 25.80 -9.02 -3.59
N GLU A 29 26.79 -8.60 -2.81
CA GLU A 29 27.17 -9.28 -1.57
C GLU A 29 26.11 -9.12 -0.48
N ILE A 30 25.51 -7.93 -0.38
CA ILE A 30 24.38 -7.69 0.53
C ILE A 30 23.21 -8.59 0.18
N MET A 31 22.80 -8.65 -1.09
CA MET A 31 21.73 -9.54 -1.53
C MET A 31 22.03 -11.00 -1.20
N LYS A 32 23.26 -11.47 -1.47
CA LYS A 32 23.66 -12.85 -1.12
C LYS A 32 23.65 -13.13 0.38
N SER A 33 23.79 -12.10 1.22
CA SER A 33 23.75 -12.21 2.69
C SER A 33 22.33 -12.18 3.27
N LEU A 34 21.29 -11.91 2.45
CA LEU A 34 19.91 -11.84 2.93
C LEU A 34 19.35 -13.25 3.17
N PRO A 35 18.67 -13.48 4.32
CA PRO A 35 18.08 -14.77 4.65
C PRO A 35 17.12 -15.30 3.58
N SER A 36 16.42 -14.40 2.89
CA SER A 36 15.45 -14.75 1.84
C SER A 36 15.31 -13.65 0.78
N VAL A 37 16.28 -13.56 -0.14
CA VAL A 37 16.25 -12.60 -1.28
C VAL A 37 14.92 -12.64 -2.04
N LYS A 38 14.39 -13.84 -2.26
CA LYS A 38 13.10 -14.05 -2.94
C LYS A 38 11.96 -13.33 -2.20
N LEU A 39 11.90 -13.43 -0.87
CA LEU A 39 10.87 -12.78 -0.06
C LEU A 39 10.99 -11.25 -0.16
N ILE A 40 12.21 -10.72 -0.10
CA ILE A 40 12.46 -9.27 -0.19
C ILE A 40 12.00 -8.73 -1.54
N ILE A 41 12.34 -9.41 -2.64
CA ILE A 41 11.86 -9.03 -3.98
C ILE A 41 10.33 -9.12 -4.05
N VAL A 42 9.73 -10.18 -3.51
CA VAL A 42 8.26 -10.31 -3.47
C VAL A 42 7.62 -9.17 -2.68
N MET A 43 8.22 -8.73 -1.58
CA MET A 43 7.72 -7.58 -0.81
C MET A 43 7.88 -6.26 -1.57
N PHE A 44 8.96 -6.05 -2.32
CA PHE A 44 9.11 -4.89 -3.21
C PHE A 44 8.02 -4.83 -4.29
N ILE A 45 7.75 -5.98 -4.94
CA ILE A 45 6.67 -6.06 -5.92
C ILE A 45 5.31 -5.88 -5.22
N THR A 46 5.13 -6.46 -4.05
CA THR A 46 3.90 -6.33 -3.26
C THR A 46 3.61 -4.87 -2.92
N THR A 47 4.59 -4.13 -2.41
CA THR A 47 4.42 -2.71 -2.06
C THR A 47 4.14 -1.87 -3.29
N MET A 48 4.82 -2.15 -4.42
CA MET A 48 4.53 -1.50 -5.70
C MET A 48 3.08 -1.74 -6.16
N LEU A 49 2.60 -2.98 -6.13
CA LEU A 49 1.24 -3.33 -6.56
C LEU A 49 0.15 -2.78 -5.63
N VAL A 50 0.39 -2.81 -4.31
CA VAL A 50 -0.50 -2.15 -3.33
C VAL A 50 -0.54 -0.65 -3.60
N GLN A 51 0.62 0.00 -3.80
CA GLN A 51 0.63 1.45 -4.07
C GLN A 51 -0.03 1.81 -5.40
N SER A 52 0.21 1.02 -6.43
CA SER A 52 -0.46 1.19 -7.72
C SER A 52 -1.98 1.08 -7.59
N SER A 53 -2.45 0.13 -6.79
CA SER A 53 -3.87 -0.05 -6.54
C SER A 53 -4.48 1.15 -5.83
N THR A 54 -3.83 1.66 -4.78
CA THR A 54 -4.27 2.87 -4.06
C THR A 54 -4.34 4.08 -4.99
N MET A 55 -3.25 4.36 -5.71
CA MET A 55 -3.09 5.57 -6.52
C MET A 55 -3.88 5.54 -7.84
N SER A 56 -4.38 4.37 -8.25
CA SER A 56 -5.16 4.24 -9.48
C SER A 56 -6.50 4.97 -9.47
N ILE A 57 -7.05 5.30 -8.31
CA ILE A 57 -8.41 5.85 -8.24
C ILE A 57 -8.43 7.30 -7.80
N ASP A 58 -7.42 7.74 -7.05
CA ASP A 58 -7.26 9.12 -6.59
C ASP A 58 -7.42 10.17 -7.71
N PRO A 59 -6.82 10.04 -8.90
CA PRO A 59 -6.96 11.07 -9.95
C PRO A 59 -8.35 11.11 -10.60
N ILE A 60 -9.16 10.05 -10.45
CA ILE A 60 -10.42 9.90 -11.19
C ILE A 60 -11.66 9.93 -10.29
N VAL A 61 -11.51 9.81 -8.97
CA VAL A 61 -12.63 9.63 -8.03
C VAL A 61 -13.68 10.73 -8.16
N SER A 62 -13.25 11.97 -8.32
CA SER A 62 -14.15 13.12 -8.50
C SER A 62 -14.95 13.05 -9.79
N LEU A 63 -14.33 12.59 -10.87
CA LEU A 63 -14.98 12.41 -12.16
C LEU A 63 -15.96 11.23 -12.13
N TYR A 64 -15.61 10.14 -11.44
CA TYR A 64 -16.49 9.00 -11.28
C TYR A 64 -17.74 9.36 -10.45
N VAL A 65 -17.57 10.06 -9.33
CA VAL A 65 -18.70 10.57 -8.53
C VAL A 65 -19.59 11.51 -9.34
N LYS A 66 -18.99 12.41 -10.13
CA LYS A 66 -19.74 13.28 -11.03
C LYS A 66 -20.59 12.47 -12.02
N SER A 67 -20.06 11.38 -12.57
CA SER A 67 -20.78 10.52 -13.52
C SER A 67 -21.99 9.80 -12.90
N MET A 68 -22.01 9.61 -11.57
CA MET A 68 -23.13 8.99 -10.83
C MET A 68 -24.21 9.98 -10.41
N MET A 69 -23.93 11.29 -10.46
CA MET A 69 -24.80 12.34 -9.94
C MET A 69 -25.44 13.12 -11.08
N THR A 70 -26.59 12.66 -11.57
CA THR A 70 -27.36 13.27 -12.67
C THR A 70 -27.81 14.70 -12.39
N ASP A 71 -28.08 15.04 -11.12
CA ASP A 71 -28.62 16.35 -10.74
C ASP A 71 -27.52 17.42 -10.56
N GLY A 72 -26.24 17.03 -10.57
CA GLY A 72 -25.07 17.92 -10.50
C GLY A 72 -24.90 18.73 -9.21
N LYS A 73 -25.87 18.70 -8.28
CA LYS A 73 -25.82 19.43 -7.01
C LYS A 73 -24.78 18.82 -6.07
N ASN A 74 -23.92 19.67 -5.50
CA ASN A 74 -22.95 19.30 -4.46
C ASN A 74 -21.93 18.21 -4.85
N VAL A 75 -21.66 18.00 -6.15
CA VAL A 75 -20.70 16.98 -6.62
C VAL A 75 -19.34 17.13 -5.95
N ALA A 76 -18.84 18.36 -5.78
CA ALA A 76 -17.56 18.61 -5.11
C ALA A 76 -17.55 18.13 -3.65
N LEU A 77 -18.62 18.38 -2.91
CA LEU A 77 -18.76 17.93 -1.52
C LEU A 77 -18.81 16.40 -1.45
N VAL A 78 -19.65 15.77 -2.28
CA VAL A 78 -19.80 14.31 -2.29
C VAL A 78 -18.50 13.63 -2.73
N ALA A 79 -17.84 14.15 -3.77
CA ALA A 79 -16.54 13.66 -4.22
C ALA A 79 -15.48 13.77 -3.11
N GLY A 80 -15.43 14.90 -2.41
CA GLY A 80 -14.54 15.10 -1.27
C GLY A 80 -14.78 14.09 -0.15
N VAL A 81 -16.04 13.83 0.19
CA VAL A 81 -16.41 12.81 1.19
C VAL A 81 -15.97 11.41 0.72
N VAL A 82 -16.32 11.02 -0.51
CA VAL A 82 -15.94 9.71 -1.09
C VAL A 82 -14.43 9.54 -1.09
N ALA A 83 -13.67 10.56 -1.50
CA ALA A 83 -12.22 10.53 -1.53
C ALA A 83 -11.60 10.40 -0.13
N ALA A 84 -12.21 11.00 0.90
CA ALA A 84 -11.71 10.94 2.28
C ALA A 84 -12.00 9.60 2.98
N THR A 85 -13.03 8.86 2.55
CA THR A 85 -13.49 7.66 3.26
C THR A 85 -12.44 6.53 3.46
N PRO A 86 -11.55 6.20 2.50
CA PRO A 86 -10.49 5.22 2.76
C PRO A 86 -9.52 5.67 3.85
N GLY A 87 -9.20 6.96 3.88
CA GLY A 87 -8.34 7.55 4.91
C GLY A 87 -8.96 7.45 6.30
N LEU A 88 -10.27 7.71 6.42
CA LEU A 88 -11.00 7.53 7.68
C LEU A 88 -11.03 6.07 8.13
N GLY A 89 -11.30 5.14 7.21
CA GLY A 89 -11.27 3.70 7.52
C GLY A 89 -9.88 3.25 7.99
N THR A 90 -8.83 3.72 7.31
CA THR A 90 -7.44 3.46 7.69
C THR A 90 -7.13 4.03 9.07
N LEU A 91 -7.50 5.28 9.35
CA LEU A 91 -7.26 5.94 10.63
C LEU A 91 -7.87 5.15 11.81
N ILE A 92 -9.12 4.72 11.66
CA ILE A 92 -9.83 3.96 12.71
C ILE A 92 -9.24 2.56 12.90
N ALA A 93 -8.82 1.92 11.80
CA ALA A 93 -8.35 0.55 11.82
C ALA A 93 -6.86 0.40 12.12
N ALA A 94 -6.03 1.43 11.88
CA ALA A 94 -4.57 1.36 11.91
C ALA A 94 -4.04 0.78 13.23
N SER A 95 -4.52 1.31 14.37
CA SER A 95 -4.09 0.81 15.69
C SER A 95 -4.49 -0.65 15.91
N LYS A 96 -5.77 -0.99 15.69
CA LYS A 96 -6.28 -2.35 15.93
C LYS A 96 -5.62 -3.38 15.02
N ILE A 97 -5.45 -3.05 13.74
CA ILE A 97 -4.80 -3.95 12.77
C ILE A 97 -3.31 -4.05 13.05
N GLY A 98 -2.66 -2.98 13.52
CA GLY A 98 -1.26 -3.02 13.98
C GLY A 98 -1.06 -4.02 15.12
N HIS A 99 -1.84 -3.89 16.21
CA HIS A 99 -1.77 -4.86 17.31
C HIS A 99 -2.08 -6.28 16.84
N LYS A 100 -3.09 -6.44 15.96
CA LYS A 100 -3.43 -7.75 15.44
C LYS A 100 -2.32 -8.34 14.58
N MET A 101 -1.63 -7.51 13.81
CA MET A 101 -0.48 -7.88 12.99
C MET A 101 0.67 -8.42 13.84
N ASP A 102 0.94 -7.80 14.98
CA ASP A 102 1.97 -8.25 15.91
C ASP A 102 1.60 -9.61 16.55
N GLU A 103 0.31 -9.86 16.78
CA GLU A 103 -0.18 -11.14 17.30
C GLU A 103 -0.16 -12.29 16.27
N VAL A 104 -0.70 -12.04 15.06
CA VAL A 104 -1.00 -13.09 14.07
C VAL A 104 0.03 -13.21 12.96
N GLY A 105 0.94 -12.24 12.88
CA GLY A 105 2.01 -12.16 11.90
C GLY A 105 1.67 -11.30 10.67
N PRO A 106 2.65 -10.58 10.11
CA PRO A 106 2.46 -9.63 9.02
C PRO A 106 1.98 -10.27 7.72
N LEU A 107 2.54 -11.42 7.31
CA LEU A 107 2.10 -12.11 6.08
C LEU A 107 0.64 -12.55 6.13
N ARG A 108 0.08 -12.84 7.31
CA ARG A 108 -1.34 -13.21 7.43
C ARG A 108 -2.23 -11.96 7.25
N VAL A 109 -1.89 -10.86 7.90
CA VAL A 109 -2.61 -9.58 7.74
C VAL A 109 -2.55 -9.10 6.29
N LEU A 110 -1.37 -9.14 5.66
CA LEU A 110 -1.19 -8.77 4.25
C LEU A 110 -2.10 -9.60 3.33
N ARG A 111 -2.08 -10.93 3.47
CA ARG A 111 -2.92 -11.83 2.64
C ARG A 111 -4.41 -11.56 2.81
N ILE A 112 -4.88 -11.38 4.05
CA ILE A 112 -6.28 -11.06 4.34
C ILE A 112 -6.65 -9.71 3.73
N GLY A 113 -5.79 -8.70 3.90
CA GLY A 113 -5.99 -7.39 3.29
C GLY A 113 -6.14 -7.48 1.78
N LEU A 114 -5.21 -8.14 1.10
CA LEU A 114 -5.22 -8.26 -0.36
C LEU A 114 -6.48 -8.94 -0.90
N ILE A 115 -6.90 -10.07 -0.30
CA ILE A 115 -8.09 -10.78 -0.78
C ILE A 115 -9.39 -10.03 -0.45
N VAL A 116 -9.50 -9.43 0.72
CA VAL A 116 -10.66 -8.59 1.08
C VAL A 116 -10.71 -7.36 0.17
N GLY A 117 -9.57 -6.74 -0.13
CA GLY A 117 -9.46 -5.65 -1.08
C GLY A 117 -9.99 -6.05 -2.45
N PHE A 118 -9.51 -7.16 -3.01
CA PHE A 118 -10.03 -7.71 -4.28
C PHE A 118 -11.55 -7.88 -4.26
N ILE A 119 -12.09 -8.50 -3.22
CA ILE A 119 -13.54 -8.73 -3.10
C ILE A 119 -14.31 -7.41 -3.04
N LEU A 120 -13.81 -6.40 -2.33
CA LEU A 120 -14.44 -5.08 -2.23
C LEU A 120 -14.42 -4.31 -3.55
N PHE A 121 -13.43 -4.54 -4.42
CA PHE A 121 -13.36 -3.90 -5.74
C PHE A 121 -14.48 -4.32 -6.69
N ILE A 122 -15.02 -5.54 -6.54
CA ILE A 122 -16.10 -6.08 -7.36
C ILE A 122 -17.39 -5.22 -7.24
N PRO A 123 -17.98 -5.02 -6.05
CA PRO A 123 -19.16 -4.17 -5.92
C PRO A 123 -18.87 -2.68 -6.19
N MET A 124 -17.63 -2.20 -6.01
CA MET A 124 -17.27 -0.83 -6.38
C MET A 124 -17.32 -0.59 -7.90
N ALA A 125 -17.00 -1.61 -8.70
CA ALA A 125 -17.08 -1.54 -10.15
C ALA A 125 -18.54 -1.58 -10.66
N LEU A 126 -19.47 -2.10 -9.86
CA LEU A 126 -20.87 -2.31 -10.24
C LEU A 126 -21.82 -1.24 -9.66
N THR A 127 -21.39 -0.49 -8.64
CA THR A 127 -22.24 0.52 -8.01
C THR A 127 -22.37 1.77 -8.88
N ASN A 128 -23.59 2.31 -8.93
CA ASN A 128 -23.90 3.63 -9.53
C ASN A 128 -24.32 4.66 -8.46
N ASN A 129 -24.11 4.37 -7.18
CA ASN A 129 -24.45 5.26 -6.08
C ASN A 129 -23.18 5.72 -5.34
N PRO A 130 -22.92 7.04 -5.25
CA PRO A 130 -21.70 7.56 -4.63
C PRO A 130 -21.61 7.28 -3.13
N TRP A 131 -22.73 7.14 -2.43
CA TRP A 131 -22.74 6.82 -0.99
C TRP A 131 -22.43 5.35 -0.74
N VAL A 132 -22.89 4.45 -1.61
CA VAL A 132 -22.49 3.05 -1.58
C VAL A 132 -20.99 2.94 -1.88
N LEU A 133 -20.50 3.70 -2.86
CA LEU A 133 -19.07 3.79 -3.15
C LEU A 133 -18.27 4.29 -1.93
N ALA A 134 -18.73 5.33 -1.24
CA ALA A 134 -18.11 5.83 0.00
C ALA A 134 -18.03 4.75 1.08
N GLY A 135 -19.12 4.00 1.31
CA GLY A 135 -19.15 2.91 2.27
C GLY A 135 -18.18 1.78 1.92
N LEU A 136 -18.14 1.35 0.66
CA LEU A 136 -17.18 0.36 0.20
C LEU A 136 -15.74 0.85 0.32
N ARG A 137 -15.48 2.12 0.01
CA ARG A 137 -14.16 2.75 0.11
C ARG A 137 -13.68 2.87 1.56
N PHE A 138 -14.59 3.14 2.48
CA PHE A 138 -14.32 3.08 3.91
C PHE A 138 -13.89 1.67 4.35
N LEU A 139 -14.62 0.63 3.92
CA LEU A 139 -14.25 -0.76 4.19
C LEU A 139 -12.91 -1.14 3.55
N LEU A 140 -12.63 -0.64 2.35
CA LEU A 140 -11.34 -0.82 1.71
C LEU A 140 -10.23 -0.18 2.54
N GLY A 141 -10.44 1.03 3.07
CA GLY A 141 -9.53 1.70 4.01
C GLY A 141 -9.19 0.82 5.22
N ILE A 142 -10.20 0.21 5.84
CA ILE A 142 -10.01 -0.75 6.94
C ILE A 142 -9.17 -1.94 6.48
N ALA A 143 -9.52 -2.56 5.36
CA ALA A 143 -8.79 -3.72 4.83
C ALA A 143 -7.34 -3.39 4.43
N SER A 144 -7.10 -2.17 3.93
CA SER A 144 -5.79 -1.70 3.47
C SER A 144 -4.88 -1.20 4.59
N ALA A 145 -5.42 -0.89 5.77
CA ALA A 145 -4.67 -0.24 6.84
C ALA A 145 -3.41 -1.01 7.25
N GLY A 146 -3.43 -2.34 7.14
CA GLY A 146 -2.29 -3.21 7.45
C GLY A 146 -1.46 -3.64 6.25
N MET A 147 -1.84 -3.37 5.00
CA MET A 147 -1.15 -3.94 3.83
C MET A 147 0.29 -3.42 3.69
N LEU A 148 0.46 -2.09 3.63
CA LEU A 148 1.79 -1.49 3.54
C LEU A 148 2.63 -1.71 4.82
N PRO A 149 2.09 -1.50 6.04
CA PRO A 149 2.81 -1.83 7.27
C PRO A 149 3.24 -3.28 7.34
N ALA A 150 2.39 -4.24 6.95
CA ALA A 150 2.75 -5.65 6.96
C ALA A 150 3.93 -5.95 6.02
N ALA A 151 3.90 -5.44 4.78
CA ALA A 151 4.99 -5.63 3.85
C ALA A 151 6.31 -4.99 4.36
N GLN A 152 6.22 -3.81 4.97
CA GLN A 152 7.35 -3.14 5.61
C GLN A 152 7.89 -3.93 6.81
N THR A 153 7.02 -4.47 7.67
CA THR A 153 7.41 -5.33 8.78
C THR A 153 8.09 -6.60 8.28
N VAL A 154 7.60 -7.22 7.21
CA VAL A 154 8.28 -8.39 6.60
C VAL A 154 9.69 -8.02 6.14
N LEU A 155 9.85 -6.89 5.45
CA LEU A 155 11.15 -6.41 5.00
C LEU A 155 12.08 -6.15 6.19
N THR A 156 11.61 -5.45 7.23
CA THR A 156 12.39 -5.15 8.44
C THR A 156 12.86 -6.41 9.14
N LEU A 157 11.98 -7.39 9.35
CA LEU A 157 12.31 -8.64 10.04
C LEU A 157 13.28 -9.54 9.25
N ASN A 158 13.38 -9.35 7.93
CA ASN A 158 14.23 -10.17 7.06
C ASN A 158 15.45 -9.43 6.52
N THR A 159 15.72 -8.21 7.01
CA THR A 159 16.86 -7.40 6.56
C THR A 159 17.83 -7.16 7.72
N PRO A 160 19.11 -7.52 7.58
CA PRO A 160 20.14 -7.17 8.56
C PRO A 160 20.26 -5.66 8.73
N SER A 161 20.55 -5.20 9.95
CA SER A 161 20.69 -3.77 10.29
C SER A 161 21.66 -3.03 9.36
N GLU A 162 22.78 -3.66 8.98
CA GLU A 162 23.79 -3.13 8.04
C GLU A 162 23.22 -2.77 6.66
N SER A 163 22.15 -3.46 6.24
CA SER A 163 21.56 -3.34 4.90
C SER A 163 20.18 -2.69 4.90
N PHE A 164 19.64 -2.41 6.09
CA PHE A 164 18.28 -1.89 6.29
C PHE A 164 18.02 -0.64 5.46
N GLY A 165 18.89 0.37 5.56
CA GLY A 165 18.74 1.63 4.83
C GLY A 165 18.64 1.42 3.32
N ARG A 166 19.47 0.55 2.74
CA ARG A 166 19.48 0.30 1.29
C ARG A 166 18.22 -0.43 0.81
N ILE A 167 17.84 -1.50 1.51
CA ILE A 167 16.62 -2.27 1.19
C ILE A 167 15.38 -1.38 1.32
N PHE A 168 15.32 -0.55 2.36
CA PHE A 168 14.20 0.36 2.54
C PHE A 168 14.18 1.48 1.49
N SER A 169 15.34 2.01 1.09
CA SER A 169 15.42 2.96 -0.04
C SER A 169 14.89 2.35 -1.34
N TYR A 170 15.24 1.10 -1.66
CA TYR A 170 14.66 0.42 -2.82
C TYR A 170 13.15 0.23 -2.68
N ASN A 171 12.67 -0.19 -1.52
CA ASN A 171 11.24 -0.33 -1.28
C ASN A 171 10.48 1.00 -1.47
N GLN A 172 11.08 2.13 -1.08
CA GLN A 172 10.53 3.46 -1.37
C GLN A 172 10.51 3.76 -2.88
N SER A 173 11.55 3.36 -3.63
CA SER A 173 11.55 3.47 -5.10
C SER A 173 10.43 2.64 -5.74
N PHE A 174 10.22 1.41 -5.28
CA PHE A 174 9.12 0.55 -5.76
C PHE A 174 7.75 1.15 -5.43
N GLN A 175 7.57 1.74 -4.25
CA GLN A 175 6.32 2.45 -3.92
C GLN A 175 6.10 3.68 -4.81
N ALA A 176 7.15 4.44 -5.13
CA ALA A 176 7.06 5.59 -6.03
C ALA A 176 6.70 5.15 -7.46
N ILE A 177 7.34 4.09 -7.97
CA ILE A 177 6.98 3.48 -9.26
C ILE A 177 5.51 3.04 -9.23
N GLY A 178 5.10 2.34 -8.17
CA GLY A 178 3.72 1.91 -7.98
C GLY A 178 2.75 3.08 -8.05
N ALA A 179 3.04 4.18 -7.35
CA ALA A 179 2.19 5.37 -7.35
C ALA A 179 2.04 5.97 -8.76
N VAL A 180 3.15 6.12 -9.50
CA VAL A 180 3.15 6.63 -10.87
C VAL A 180 2.35 5.70 -11.79
N VAL A 181 2.66 4.40 -11.76
CA VAL A 181 1.98 3.38 -12.57
C VAL A 181 0.48 3.36 -12.27
N GLY A 182 0.10 3.41 -10.98
CA GLY A 182 -1.28 3.50 -10.54
C GLY A 182 -2.00 4.71 -11.12
N SER A 183 -1.50 5.91 -10.85
CA SER A 183 -2.13 7.16 -11.32
C SER A 183 -2.24 7.23 -12.84
N LEU A 184 -1.21 6.78 -13.57
CA LEU A 184 -1.24 6.70 -15.03
C LEU A 184 -2.28 5.69 -15.52
N MET A 185 -2.29 4.48 -14.95
CA MET A 185 -3.26 3.42 -15.29
C MET A 185 -4.69 3.91 -15.05
N GLY A 186 -4.96 4.50 -13.88
CA GLY A 186 -6.26 5.07 -13.54
C GLY A 186 -6.73 6.12 -14.52
N SER A 187 -5.88 7.11 -14.77
CA SER A 187 -6.19 8.23 -15.66
C SER A 187 -6.39 7.77 -17.11
N MET A 188 -5.47 6.93 -17.62
CA MET A 188 -5.52 6.44 -19.01
C MET A 188 -6.73 5.53 -19.24
N ILE A 189 -6.99 4.56 -18.37
CA ILE A 189 -8.15 3.66 -18.51
C ILE A 189 -9.45 4.45 -18.41
N SER A 190 -9.54 5.41 -17.48
CA SER A 190 -10.75 6.23 -17.35
C SER A 190 -11.00 7.16 -18.54
N GLY A 191 -9.95 7.55 -19.27
CA GLY A 191 -10.04 8.37 -20.47
C GLY A 191 -10.38 7.59 -21.75
N LEU A 192 -9.97 6.32 -21.81
CA LEU A 192 -10.19 5.45 -22.97
C LEU A 192 -11.41 4.52 -22.83
N SER A 193 -11.85 4.26 -21.59
CA SER A 193 -12.93 3.33 -21.25
C SER A 193 -13.86 3.96 -20.20
N ASN A 194 -14.69 3.14 -19.56
CA ASN A 194 -15.52 3.57 -18.43
C ASN A 194 -14.72 3.59 -17.11
N TYR A 195 -15.19 4.39 -16.14
CA TYR A 195 -14.59 4.47 -14.81
C TYR A 195 -14.61 3.11 -14.07
N ALA A 196 -15.65 2.30 -14.27
CA ALA A 196 -15.77 0.97 -13.67
C ALA A 196 -14.61 0.03 -14.03
N THR A 197 -14.05 0.14 -15.25
CA THR A 197 -12.91 -0.68 -15.70
C THR A 197 -11.69 -0.49 -14.81
N VAL A 198 -11.49 0.71 -14.27
CA VAL A 198 -10.38 1.00 -13.35
C VAL A 198 -10.50 0.14 -12.08
N PHE A 199 -11.70 0.02 -11.53
CA PHE A 199 -11.94 -0.81 -10.35
C PHE A 199 -11.70 -2.30 -10.63
N TRP A 200 -12.09 -2.80 -11.81
CA TRP A 200 -11.82 -4.17 -12.22
C TRP A 200 -10.33 -4.47 -12.33
N VAL A 201 -9.58 -3.61 -13.02
CA VAL A 201 -8.13 -3.77 -13.22
C VAL A 201 -7.40 -3.67 -11.88
N THR A 202 -7.79 -2.73 -11.02
CA THR A 202 -7.21 -2.57 -9.68
C THR A 202 -7.51 -3.77 -8.79
N GLY A 203 -8.76 -4.27 -8.78
CA GLY A 203 -9.10 -5.50 -8.08
C GLY A 203 -8.26 -6.69 -8.54
N PHE A 204 -8.13 -6.88 -9.86
CA PHE A 204 -7.31 -7.94 -10.43
C PHE A 204 -5.83 -7.80 -10.05
N THR A 205 -5.31 -6.57 -9.98
CA THR A 205 -3.95 -6.29 -9.51
C THR A 205 -3.73 -6.76 -8.07
N LEU A 206 -4.71 -6.53 -7.18
CA LEU A 206 -4.65 -7.04 -5.81
C LEU A 206 -4.77 -8.57 -5.74
N LEU A 207 -5.57 -9.19 -6.62
CA LEU A 207 -5.66 -10.64 -6.71
C LEU A 207 -4.33 -11.27 -7.17
N LEU A 208 -3.70 -10.72 -8.20
CA LEU A 208 -2.38 -11.15 -8.65
C LEU A 208 -1.34 -11.01 -7.54
N ASN A 209 -1.39 -9.90 -6.79
CA ASN A 209 -0.52 -9.70 -5.65
C ASN A 209 -0.77 -10.73 -4.54
N PHE A 210 -2.04 -11.05 -4.25
CA PHE A 210 -2.39 -12.11 -3.30
C PHE A 210 -1.81 -13.46 -3.73
N ILE A 211 -1.95 -13.84 -5.01
CA ILE A 211 -1.41 -15.09 -5.56
C ILE A 211 0.12 -15.10 -5.47
N LEU A 212 0.79 -13.99 -5.81
CA LEU A 212 2.24 -13.84 -5.68
C LEU A 212 2.70 -14.08 -4.24
N VAL A 213 2.08 -13.40 -3.27
CA VAL A 213 2.39 -13.59 -1.85
C VAL A 213 2.08 -15.03 -1.40
N LEU A 214 0.99 -15.61 -1.89
CA LEU A 214 0.59 -16.97 -1.54
C LEU A 214 1.55 -18.03 -2.08
N ILE A 215 2.14 -17.86 -3.27
CA ILE A 215 3.08 -18.83 -3.84
C ILE A 215 4.46 -18.68 -3.20
N PHE A 216 4.97 -17.45 -3.10
CA PHE A 216 6.38 -17.22 -2.78
C PHE A 216 6.65 -16.95 -1.29
N ALA A 217 5.62 -16.69 -0.49
CA ALA A 217 5.74 -16.58 0.96
C ALA A 217 5.12 -17.78 1.71
N TRP A 218 4.73 -18.85 1.01
CA TRP A 218 4.24 -20.08 1.63
C TRP A 218 5.40 -20.85 2.27
N GLY A 219 5.31 -21.08 3.58
CA GLY A 219 6.32 -21.85 4.33
C GLY A 219 7.29 -21.01 5.14
N ILE A 220 7.25 -19.68 5.04
CA ILE A 220 8.03 -18.80 5.91
C ILE A 220 7.26 -18.61 7.22
N SER A 221 7.44 -19.57 8.13
CA SER A 221 6.94 -19.46 9.50
C SER A 221 7.83 -18.47 10.25
N TYR A 222 7.26 -17.34 10.67
CA TYR A 222 7.91 -16.45 11.62
C TYR A 222 8.14 -17.25 12.91
N ARG A 223 9.39 -17.67 13.12
CA ARG A 223 9.84 -18.09 14.44
C ARG A 223 9.72 -16.87 15.34
N LYS A 224 8.89 -16.98 16.39
CA LYS A 224 9.03 -16.13 17.57
C LYS A 224 10.39 -16.40 18.22
#